data_AF-A0A6L8GBS2-F1
#
_entry.id   AF-A0A6L8GBS2-F1
#
_cell.length_a   1.000
_cell.length_b   1.000
_cell.length_c   1.000
_cell.angle_alpha   90.00
_cell.angle_beta   90.00
_cell.angle_gamma   90.00
#
_symmetry.space_group_name_H-M   'P 1'
#
loop_
_entity.id
_entity.type
_entity.pdbx_description
1 polymer ?
#
loop_
_entity_poly.entity_id
_entity_poly.type
_entity_poly.pdbx_seq_one_letter_code
_entity_poly.pdbx_strand_id
1 'polypeptide(L)' 'LFAVDWPYAANKDGVGWMQEAPVSDATRNAIFSGNAKRLLGL' A
#
# COMPACT_ATOMS: atom_id res chain seq x y z
N LEU A 1 3.39 4.77 3.04
CA LEU A 1 2.17 4.20 3.65
C LEU A 1 1.15 4.04 2.52
N PHE A 2 0.25 3.07 2.62
CA PHE A 2 -0.74 2.79 1.60
C PHE A 2 -2.12 2.63 2.25
N ALA A 3 -3.15 3.15 1.58
CA ALA A 3 -4.55 3.01 1.96
C ALA A 3 -5.39 3.05 0.69
N VAL A 4 -6.55 2.39 0.72
CA VAL A 4 -7.52 2.41 -0.39
C VAL A 4 -8.63 3.43 -0.15
N ASP A 5 -8.94 3.76 1.11
CA ASP A 5 -10.12 4.55 1.51
C ASP A 5 -11.45 3.82 1.24
N TRP A 6 -11.57 2.60 1.77
CA TRP A 6 -12.81 1.83 1.75
C TRP A 6 -13.82 2.43 2.74
N PRO A 7 -15.13 2.51 2.42
CA PRO A 7 -15.81 1.95 1.24
C PRO A 7 -15.93 2.89 0.03
N TYR A 8 -15.26 4.04 0.03
CA TYR A 8 -15.38 5.05 -1.03
C TYR A 8 -14.61 4.69 -2.31
N ALA A 9 -13.58 3.85 -2.19
CA ALA A 9 -12.88 3.26 -3.32
C ALA A 9 -12.72 1.74 -3.20
N ALA A 10 -12.59 1.08 -4.35
CA ALA A 10 -12.50 -0.38 -4.43
C ALA A 10 -11.11 -0.90 -4.09
N ASN A 11 -11.04 -1.89 -3.19
CA ASN A 11 -9.79 -2.54 -2.77
C ASN A 11 -8.96 -3.07 -3.94
N LYS A 12 -9.63 -3.66 -4.94
CA LYS A 12 -8.95 -4.24 -6.09
C LYS A 12 -8.21 -3.17 -6.91
N ASP A 13 -8.85 -2.04 -7.16
CA ASP A 13 -8.29 -0.97 -7.98
C ASP A 13 -7.12 -0.30 -7.26
N GLY A 14 -7.26 -0.02 -5.96
CA GLY A 14 -6.19 0.56 -5.16
C GLY A 14 -4.97 -0.36 -5.06
N VAL A 15 -5.18 -1.65 -4.80
CA VAL A 15 -4.08 -2.63 -4.73
C VAL A 15 -3.44 -2.78 -6.11
N GLY A 16 -4.22 -2.87 -7.18
CA GLY A 16 -3.73 -2.97 -8.56
C GLY A 16 -2.85 -1.76 -8.93
N TRP A 17 -3.31 -0.55 -8.64
CA TRP A 17 -2.53 0.68 -8.85
C TRP A 17 -1.16 0.61 -8.16
N MET A 18 -1.13 0.21 -6.89
CA MET A 18 0.13 0.12 -6.14
C MET A 18 0.99 -1.07 -6.57
N GLN A 19 0.44 -2.11 -7.21
CA GLN A 19 1.21 -3.21 -7.81
C GLN A 19 1.91 -2.78 -9.11
N GLU A 20 1.29 -1.89 -9.88
CA GLU A 20 1.81 -1.43 -11.17
C GLU A 20 2.71 -0.19 -11.04
N ALA A 21 2.71 0.48 -9.89
CA ALA A 21 3.54 1.67 -9.66
C ALA A 21 5.04 1.42 -10.00
N PRO A 22 5.73 2.36 -10.67
CA PRO A 22 7.11 2.19 -11.14
C PRO A 22 8.13 2.39 -10.00
N VAL A 23 8.07 1.51 -9.00
CA VAL A 23 8.96 1.48 -7.84
C VAL A 23 9.55 0.08 -7.67
N SER A 24 10.70 -0.01 -6.99
CA SER A 24 11.29 -1.30 -6.65
C SER A 24 10.40 -2.10 -5.69
N ASP A 25 10.56 -3.42 -5.67
CA ASP A 25 9.80 -4.30 -4.77
C ASP A 25 10.02 -3.97 -3.30
N ALA A 26 11.26 -3.60 -2.93
CA ALA A 26 11.58 -3.17 -1.57
C ALA A 26 10.77 -1.93 -1.17
N THR A 27 10.72 -0.92 -2.03
CA THR A 27 9.93 0.29 -1.80
C THR A 27 8.44 -0.01 -1.77
N ARG A 28 7.96 -0.87 -2.68
CA ARG A 28 6.55 -1.29 -2.75
C ARG A 28 6.12 -1.98 -1.46
N ASN A 29 6.92 -2.91 -0.95
CA ASN A 29 6.65 -3.63 0.31
C ASN A 29 6.65 -2.69 1.53
N ALA A 30 7.59 -1.73 1.56
CA ALA A 30 7.60 -0.70 2.60
C ALA A 30 6.34 0.18 2.55
N ILE A 31 5.89 0.57 1.36
CA ILE A 31 4.66 1.36 1.17
C ILE A 31 3.41 0.57 1.57
N PHE A 32 3.27 -0.68 1.09
CA PHE A 32 2.09 -1.51 1.32
C PHE A 32 1.83 -1.80 2.80
N SER A 33 2.87 -2.10 3.58
CA SER A 33 2.67 -2.43 4.99
C SER A 33 3.85 -2.15 5.90
N GLY A 34 5.10 -2.26 5.42
CA GLY A 34 6.29 -2.18 6.28
C GLY A 34 6.38 -0.88 7.09
N ASN A 35 6.11 0.25 6.43
CA ASN A 35 6.10 1.56 7.08
C ASN A 35 4.97 1.69 8.11
N ALA A 36 3.79 1.12 7.82
CA ALA A 36 2.65 1.17 8.73
C ALA A 36 2.91 0.32 9.97
N LYS A 37 3.45 -0.89 9.80
CA LYS A 37 3.84 -1.77 10.90
C LYS A 37 4.84 -1.11 11.83
N ARG A 38 5.90 -0.52 11.28
CA ARG A 38 6.89 0.22 12.06
C ARG A 38 6.30 1.41 12.79
N LEU A 39 5.47 2.21 12.12
CA LEU A 39 4.91 3.44 12.68
C LEU A 39 3.84 3.15 13.75
N LEU A 40 3.01 2.14 13.53
CA LEU A 40 1.85 1.83 14.37
C LEU A 40 2.10 0.68 15.37
N GLY A 41 3.27 0.04 15.33
CA GLY A 41 3.63 -1.06 16.22
C GLY A 41 2.86 -2.36 15.96
N LEU A 42 2.64 -2.70 14.68
CA LEU A 42 1.93 -3.92 14.24
C LEU A 42 2.87 -5.06 13.85
#